data_AF-A0A1G5AQV0-F1
#
_entry.id   AF-A0A1G5AQV0-F1
#
_cell.length_a   1.000
_cell.length_b   1.000
_cell.length_c   1.000
_cell.angle_alpha   90.00
_cell.angle_beta   90.00
_cell.angle_gamma   90.00
#
_symmetry.space_group_name_H-M   'P 1'
#
loop_
_entity.id
_entity.type
_entity.pdbx_description
1 polymer ?
#
loop_
_entity_poly.entity_id
_entity_poly.type
_entity_poly.pdbx_seq_one_letter_code
_entity_poly.pdbx_strand_id
1 'polypeptide(L)' 'MSAVIPETLGEWRHCIEHDCGIQLTVEFIQRRLTILRESGHEETQRFIRHYGEAHWQRTVSWFEHANNDIRR' A
#
# COMPACT_ATOMS: atom_id res chain seq x y z
N MET A 1 -16.31 -9.32 10.58
CA MET A 1 -15.32 -8.48 11.30
C MET A 1 -14.93 -7.38 10.33
N SER A 2 -15.16 -6.11 10.67
CA SER A 2 -14.70 -5.00 9.84
C SER A 2 -13.18 -4.94 9.95
N ALA A 3 -12.47 -5.19 8.86
CA ALA A 3 -11.02 -4.97 8.84
C ALA A 3 -10.78 -3.49 9.15
N VAL A 4 -10.01 -3.21 10.20
CA VAL A 4 -9.61 -1.85 10.55
C VAL A 4 -8.73 -1.34 9.41
N ILE A 5 -9.10 -0.22 8.81
CA ILE A 5 -8.29 0.42 7.77
C ILE A 5 -7.05 1.00 8.49
N PRO A 6 -5.82 0.65 8.08
CA PRO A 6 -4.63 1.15 8.75
C PRO A 6 -4.52 2.67 8.63
N GLU A 7 -4.17 3.33 9.72
CA GLU A 7 -4.03 4.79 9.76
C GLU A 7 -2.57 5.23 9.81
N THR A 8 -1.67 4.33 10.22
CA THR A 8 -0.23 4.55 10.34
C THR A 8 0.61 3.59 9.49
N LEU A 9 1.87 3.95 9.23
CA LEU A 9 2.83 3.10 8.52
C LEU A 9 3.02 1.74 9.22
N GLY A 10 3.08 1.73 10.56
CA GLY A 10 3.28 0.51 11.33
C GLY A 10 2.08 -0.43 11.25
N GLU A 11 0.86 0.11 11.36
CA GLU A 11 -0.38 -0.66 11.20
C GLU A 11 -0.51 -1.20 9.77
N TRP A 12 -0.18 -0.38 8.76
CA TRP A 12 -0.20 -0.83 7.37
C TRP A 12 0.78 -1.97 7.12
N ARG A 13 2.02 -1.85 7.64
CA ARG A 13 3.03 -2.90 7.53
C ARG A 13 2.59 -4.17 8.25
N HIS A 14 2.00 -4.04 9.44
CA HIS A 14 1.47 -5.19 10.17
C HIS A 14 0.33 -5.87 9.40
N CYS A 15 -0.60 -5.07 8.89
CA CYS A 15 -1.74 -5.53 8.10
C CYS A 15 -1.30 -6.30 6.85
N ILE A 16 -0.32 -5.80 6.11
CA ILE A 16 0.13 -6.47 4.89
C ILE A 16 0.97 -7.72 5.19
N GLU A 17 1.90 -7.68 6.14
CA GLU A 17 2.82 -8.79 6.41
C GLU A 17 2.19 -9.90 7.26
N HIS A 18 1.34 -9.56 8.24
CA HIS A 18 0.77 -10.51 9.17
C HIS A 18 -0.70 -10.83 8.86
N ASP A 19 -1.57 -9.82 8.75
CA ASP A 19 -3.01 -10.07 8.54
C ASP A 19 -3.30 -10.59 7.13
N CYS A 20 -2.62 -10.03 6.12
CA CYS A 20 -2.72 -10.47 4.74
C CYS A 20 -1.71 -11.56 4.37
N GLY A 21 -0.67 -11.77 5.19
CA GLY A 21 0.39 -12.76 4.92
C GLY A 21 1.24 -12.45 3.69
N ILE A 22 1.34 -11.19 3.28
CA ILE A 22 2.06 -10.75 2.09
C ILE A 22 3.44 -10.22 2.48
N GLN A 23 4.48 -10.91 2.04
CA GLN A 23 5.85 -10.43 2.23
C GLN A 23 6.14 -9.21 1.35
N LEU A 24 6.64 -8.13 1.96
CA LEU A 24 7.08 -6.92 1.28
C LEU A 24 8.45 -7.12 0.62
N THR A 25 8.51 -7.78 -0.55
CA THR A 25 9.75 -7.86 -1.34
C THR A 25 9.92 -6.62 -2.22
N VAL A 26 11.14 -6.36 -2.71
CA VAL A 26 11.41 -5.24 -3.62
C VAL A 26 10.54 -5.35 -4.89
N GLU A 27 10.43 -6.55 -5.46
CA GLU A 27 9.65 -6.81 -6.67
C GLU A 27 8.16 -6.56 -6.44
N PHE A 28 7.63 -7.02 -5.30
CA PHE A 28 6.24 -6.78 -4.93
C PHE A 28 5.96 -5.29 -4.79
N ILE A 29 6.79 -4.58 -4.03
CA ILE A 29 6.62 -3.14 -3.79
C ILE A 29 6.70 -2.35 -5.10
N GLN A 30 7.70 -2.63 -5.94
CA GLN A 30 7.84 -1.95 -7.23
C GLN A 30 6.60 -2.15 -8.11
N ARG A 31 6.10 -3.39 -8.20
CA ARG A 31 4.87 -3.69 -8.95
C ARG A 31 3.67 -2.92 -8.42
N ARG A 32 3.51 -2.85 -7.09
CA ARG A 32 2.41 -2.07 -6.47
C ARG A 32 2.54 -0.58 -6.74
N LEU A 33 3.75 -0.03 -6.67
CA LEU A 33 4.01 1.39 -6.95
C LEU A 33 3.75 1.76 -8.41
N THR A 34 4.11 0.91 -9.38
CA THR A 34 3.81 1.16 -10.79
C THR A 34 2.30 1.34 -11.01
N ILE A 35 1.48 0.48 -10.40
CA ILE A 35 0.02 0.54 -10.51
C ILE A 35 -0.52 1.76 -9.76
N LEU A 36 -0.20 1.88 -8.45
CA LEU A 36 -0.85 2.85 -7.57
C LEU A 36 -0.43 4.30 -7.85
N ARG A 37 0.70 4.55 -8.52
CA ARG A 37 1.08 5.91 -8.95
C ARG A 37 0.36 6.35 -10.22
N GLU A 38 -0.16 5.43 -11.01
CA GLU A 38 -0.98 5.74 -12.18
C GLU A 38 -2.43 5.97 -11.73
N SER A 39 -2.79 7.24 -11.50
CA SER A 39 -4.14 7.60 -11.06
C SER A 39 -5.21 7.14 -12.06
N GLY A 40 -4.93 7.11 -13.36
CA GLY A 40 -5.86 6.61 -14.39
C GLY A 40 -6.00 5.09 -14.47
N HIS A 41 -5.14 4.33 -13.79
CA HIS A 41 -5.19 2.86 -13.83
C HIS A 41 -6.46 2.35 -13.15
N GLU A 42 -7.12 1.34 -13.74
CA GLU A 42 -8.40 0.83 -13.25
C GLU A 42 -8.33 0.38 -11.79
N GLU A 43 -7.26 -0.34 -11.43
CA GLU A 43 -7.04 -0.80 -10.05
C GLU A 43 -6.84 0.36 -9.07
N THR A 44 -6.15 1.43 -9.46
CA THR A 44 -5.96 2.63 -8.63
C THR A 44 -7.28 3.35 -8.42
N GLN A 45 -8.07 3.50 -9.48
CA GLN A 45 -9.41 4.07 -9.41
C GLN A 45 -10.35 3.23 -8.52
N ARG A 46 -10.28 1.90 -8.60
CA ARG A 46 -11.01 1.00 -7.70
C ARG A 46 -10.56 1.19 -6.24
N PHE A 47 -9.24 1.25 -6.00
CA PHE A 47 -8.70 1.48 -4.66
C PHE A 47 -9.19 2.80 -4.06
N ILE A 48 -9.10 3.90 -4.82
CA ILE A 48 -9.57 5.23 -4.38
C ILE A 48 -11.07 5.20 -4.08
N ARG A 49 -11.90 4.54 -4.90
CA ARG A 49 -13.35 4.42 -4.63
C ARG A 49 -13.67 3.69 -3.33
N HIS A 50 -12.86 2.71 -2.95
CA HIS A 50 -13.09 1.92 -1.73
C HIS A 50 -12.55 2.59 -0.47
N TYR A 51 -11.37 3.20 -0.56
CA TYR A 51 -10.62 3.68 0.61
C TYR A 51 -10.47 5.20 0.68
N GLY A 52 -10.81 5.92 -0.38
CA GLY A 52 -10.66 7.37 -0.49
C GLY A 52 -9.25 7.81 -0.91
N GLU A 53 -9.17 9.03 -1.45
CA GLU A 53 -7.92 9.61 -1.96
C GLU A 53 -6.86 9.78 -0.87
N ALA A 54 -7.28 10.21 0.32
CA ALA A 54 -6.36 10.43 1.44
C ALA A 54 -5.66 9.12 1.87
N HIS A 55 -6.38 8.00 1.91
CA HIS A 55 -5.79 6.70 2.25
C HIS A 55 -4.92 6.16 1.11
N TRP A 56 -5.32 6.38 -0.15
CA TRP A 56 -4.50 6.07 -1.32
C TRP A 56 -3.13 6.77 -1.28
N GLN A 57 -3.11 8.08 -1.03
CA GLN A 57 -1.86 8.85 -0.94
C GLN A 57 -0.96 8.35 0.19
N ARG A 58 -1.53 8.06 1.38
CA ARG A 58 -0.79 7.44 2.48
C ARG A 58 -0.22 6.08 2.10
N THR A 59 -1.02 5.23 1.46
CA THR A 59 -0.60 3.89 1.02
C THR A 59 0.56 3.96 0.02
N VAL A 60 0.50 4.87 -0.95
CA VAL A 60 1.62 5.08 -1.89
C VAL A 60 2.88 5.51 -1.14
N SER A 61 2.77 6.48 -0.24
CA SER A 61 3.91 6.92 0.58
C SER A 61 4.49 5.77 1.43
N TRP A 62 3.65 4.93 2.02
CA TRP A 62 4.12 3.79 2.82
C TRP A 62 4.86 2.74 1.99
N PHE A 63 4.40 2.46 0.76
CA PHE A 63 5.15 1.62 -0.17
C PHE A 63 6.50 2.25 -0.55
N GLU A 64 6.58 3.58 -0.72
CA GLU A 64 7.84 4.27 -0.98
C GLU A 64 8.82 4.19 0.20
N HIS A 65 8.32 4.38 1.42
CA HIS A 65 9.08 4.19 2.65
C HIS A 65 9.63 2.75 2.75
N ALA A 66 8.76 1.75 2.57
CA ALA A 66 9.16 0.34 2.62
C ALA A 66 10.23 0.00 1.56
N ASN A 67 10.11 0.55 0.34
CA ASN A 67 11.12 0.35 -0.70
C ASN A 67 12.49 0.93 -0.32
N ASN A 68 12.50 2.08 0.37
CA ASN A 68 13.74 2.69 0.84
C ASN A 68 14.36 1.88 1.99
N ASP A 69 13.54 1.37 2.91
CA ASP A 69 14.00 0.58 4.06
C ASP A 69 14.66 -0.73 3.62
N ILE A 70 14.10 -1.43 2.62
CA ILE A 70 14.63 -2.73 2.16
C ILE A 70 15.93 -2.57 1.34
N ARG A 71 16.16 -1.38 0.77
CA ARG A 71 17.36 -1.09 -0.03
C ARG A 71 18.53 -0.56 0.79
N ARG A 72 18.32 -0.27 2.08
CA ARG A 72 19.37 0.13 3.02
C ARG A 72 20.11 -1.09 3.54
#